data_AF-A0A1M3IUV7-F1
#
_entry.id   AF-A0A1M3IUV7-F1
#
_cell.length_a   1.000
_cell.length_b   1.000
_cell.length_c   1.000
_cell.angle_alpha   90.00
_cell.angle_beta   90.00
_cell.angle_gamma   90.00
#
_symmetry.space_group_name_H-M   'P 1'
#
loop_
_entity.id
_entity.type
_entity.pdbx_description
1 polymer ?
#
loop_
_entity_poly.entity_id
_entity_poly.type
_entity_poly.pdbx_seq_one_letter_code
_entity_poly.pdbx_strand_id
1 'polypeptide(L)'
;MNDRPKLTIKKPLSLEKQSQLSQGLQYLAPNMPKKLSAKEQEHLMKQAQKKKREGIKTALGWLYEKFPACFNIKEIKPLKLHIEKDIYPYLDQEGAPSRIKVRLALKYYTQNINYIKALITDTHRYDLSGHQVEEITQEQKAYAQDKLDKILQIIKTKNRYKNKSSSQEKADNS
;
A
#
# COMPACT_ATOMS: atom_id res chain seq x y z
N MET A 1 38.67 -0.06 18.67
CA MET A 1 38.78 -1.20 17.73
C MET A 1 38.15 -2.40 18.43
N ASN A 2 36.92 -2.78 18.07
CA ASN A 2 36.26 -3.93 18.67
C ASN A 2 36.47 -5.14 17.76
N ASP A 3 37.41 -6.00 18.15
CA ASP A 3 37.58 -7.33 17.56
C ASP A 3 36.37 -8.21 17.90
N ARG A 4 35.59 -8.58 16.88
CA ARG A 4 34.59 -9.66 17.02
C ARG A 4 35.29 -11.01 16.92
N PRO A 5 35.12 -11.92 17.88
CA PRO A 5 35.66 -13.28 17.77
C PRO A 5 34.96 -14.04 16.65
N LYS A 6 35.73 -14.59 15.71
CA LYS A 6 35.23 -15.45 14.64
C LYS A 6 34.86 -16.82 15.23
N LEU A 7 33.57 -17.16 15.25
CA LEU A 7 33.11 -18.53 15.57
C LEU A 7 33.46 -19.46 14.40
N THR A 8 34.59 -20.15 14.49
CA THR A 8 34.91 -21.29 13.64
C THR A 8 34.21 -22.54 14.16
N ILE A 9 33.15 -22.99 13.49
CA ILE A 9 32.49 -24.27 13.79
C ILE A 9 33.43 -25.39 13.33
N LYS A 10 34.07 -26.09 14.28
CA LYS A 10 34.89 -27.28 14.01
C LYS A 10 33.99 -28.49 13.77
N LYS A 11 34.29 -29.22 12.69
CA LYS A 11 33.75 -30.51 12.20
C LYS A 11 32.27 -30.51 11.74
N PRO A 12 31.98 -30.87 10.47
CA PRO A 12 30.61 -31.11 10.03
C PRO A 12 30.00 -32.29 10.79
N LEU A 13 28.69 -32.24 10.99
CA LEU A 13 27.92 -33.27 11.69
C LEU A 13 28.20 -34.66 11.08
N SER A 14 28.43 -35.68 11.90
CA SER A 14 28.67 -37.06 11.43
C SER A 14 27.58 -37.50 10.43
N LEU A 15 27.97 -38.23 9.38
CA LEU A 15 27.06 -38.74 8.34
C LEU A 15 25.87 -39.50 8.96
N GLU A 16 26.11 -40.21 10.05
CA GLU A 16 25.08 -40.99 10.75
C GLU A 16 24.07 -40.09 11.48
N LYS A 17 24.54 -38.98 12.07
CA LYS A 17 23.67 -37.95 12.66
C LYS A 17 22.93 -37.16 11.60
N GLN A 18 23.55 -36.91 10.45
CA GLN A 18 22.86 -36.31 9.29
C GLN A 18 21.77 -37.25 8.76
N SER A 19 22.06 -38.55 8.67
CA SER A 19 21.12 -39.58 8.23
C SER A 19 19.94 -39.72 9.20
N GLN A 20 20.20 -39.83 10.51
CA GLN A 20 19.16 -39.90 11.55
C GLN A 20 18.27 -38.65 11.59
N LEU A 21 18.84 -37.45 11.42
CA LEU A 21 18.06 -36.22 11.31
C LEU A 21 17.19 -36.21 10.04
N SER A 22 17.74 -36.66 8.91
CA SER A 22 17.00 -36.73 7.65
C SER A 22 15.83 -37.72 7.72
N GLN A 23 16.04 -38.91 8.31
CA GLN A 23 14.99 -39.89 8.55
C GLN A 23 13.94 -39.34 9.51
N GLY A 24 14.33 -38.75 10.65
CA GLY A 24 13.40 -38.15 11.61
C GLY A 24 12.53 -37.04 10.99
N LEU A 25 13.10 -36.20 10.12
CA LEU A 25 12.34 -35.18 9.38
C LEU A 25 11.35 -35.77 8.38
N GLN A 26 11.66 -36.93 7.79
CA GLN A 26 10.81 -37.60 6.81
C GLN A 26 9.53 -38.17 7.43
N TYR A 27 9.60 -38.66 8.68
CA TYR A 27 8.45 -39.24 9.39
C TYR A 27 7.53 -38.21 10.05
N LEU A 28 7.96 -36.95 10.21
CA LEU A 28 7.18 -35.88 10.84
C LEU A 28 6.21 -35.15 9.90
N ALA A 29 6.15 -35.52 8.61
CA ALA A 29 5.33 -34.82 7.62
C ALA A 29 4.31 -35.71 6.86
N PRO A 30 3.41 -36.47 7.53
CA PRO A 30 2.33 -37.15 6.83
C PRO A 30 1.21 -36.19 6.36
N ASN A 31 1.29 -34.89 6.65
CA ASN A 31 0.26 -33.91 6.29
C ASN A 31 0.83 -32.49 6.06
N MET A 32 1.83 -32.37 5.19
CA MET A 32 2.19 -31.05 4.63
C MET A 32 1.01 -30.55 3.78
N PRO A 33 0.52 -29.30 3.96
CA PRO A 33 -0.49 -28.74 3.06
C PRO A 33 0.07 -28.84 1.64
N LYS A 34 -0.66 -29.52 0.74
CA LYS A 34 -0.31 -29.61 -0.68
C LYS A 34 0.11 -28.22 -1.14
N LYS A 35 1.34 -28.08 -1.64
CA LYS A 35 1.85 -26.82 -2.21
C LYS A 35 0.82 -26.37 -3.25
N LEU A 36 0.09 -25.27 -2.95
CA LEU A 36 -0.96 -24.77 -3.84
C LEU A 36 -0.36 -24.63 -5.25
N SER A 37 -1.09 -25.07 -6.27
CA SER A 37 -0.67 -24.87 -7.66
C SER A 37 -0.50 -23.38 -7.97
N ALA A 38 0.34 -23.04 -8.93
CA ALA A 38 0.55 -21.64 -9.32
C ALA A 38 -0.78 -20.92 -9.67
N LYS A 39 -1.73 -21.64 -10.27
CA LYS A 39 -3.07 -21.13 -10.60
C LYS A 39 -3.89 -20.81 -9.34
N GLU A 40 -3.85 -21.68 -8.33
CA GLU A 40 -4.56 -21.46 -7.06
C GLU A 40 -3.94 -20.30 -6.26
N GLN A 41 -2.60 -20.19 -6.27
CA GLN A 41 -1.89 -19.08 -5.64
C GLN A 41 -2.27 -17.74 -6.30
N GLU A 42 -2.26 -17.67 -7.63
CA GLU A 42 -2.65 -16.48 -8.38
C GLU A 42 -4.10 -16.08 -8.10
N HIS A 43 -5.02 -17.06 -8.08
CA HIS A 43 -6.42 -16.84 -7.77
C HIS A 43 -6.63 -16.27 -6.36
N LEU A 44 -5.95 -16.84 -5.35
CA LEU A 44 -6.03 -16.34 -3.97
C LEU A 44 -5.46 -14.92 -3.85
N MET A 45 -4.34 -14.62 -4.53
CA MET A 45 -3.78 -13.28 -4.58
C MET A 45 -4.75 -12.27 -5.21
N LYS A 46 -5.40 -12.63 -6.33
CA LYS A 46 -6.41 -11.77 -6.98
C LYS A 46 -7.61 -11.52 -6.05
N GLN A 47 -8.11 -12.55 -5.37
CA GLN A 47 -9.19 -12.38 -4.39
C GLN A 47 -8.79 -11.49 -3.21
N ALA A 48 -7.59 -11.68 -2.65
CA ALA A 48 -7.08 -10.84 -1.57
C ALA A 48 -6.94 -9.37 -2.01
N GLN A 49 -6.45 -9.13 -3.24
CA GLN A 49 -6.40 -7.80 -3.82
C GLN A 49 -7.79 -7.18 -3.99
N LYS A 50 -8.77 -7.95 -4.46
CA LYS A 50 -10.16 -7.49 -4.60
C LYS A 50 -10.75 -7.09 -3.24
N LYS A 51 -10.66 -7.97 -2.24
CA LYS A 51 -11.11 -7.69 -0.86
C LYS A 51 -10.42 -6.46 -0.26
N LYS A 52 -9.12 -6.28 -0.53
CA LYS A 52 -8.39 -5.08 -0.11
C LYS A 52 -8.94 -3.81 -0.76
N ARG A 53 -9.21 -3.83 -2.07
CA ARG A 53 -9.79 -2.68 -2.80
C ARG A 53 -11.18 -2.34 -2.29
N GLU A 54 -12.01 -3.35 -2.06
CA GLU A 54 -13.35 -3.17 -1.46
C GLU A 54 -13.25 -2.55 -0.07
N GLY A 55 -12.34 -3.07 0.78
CA GLY A 55 -12.10 -2.52 2.11
C GLY A 55 -11.64 -1.05 2.10
N ILE A 56 -10.82 -0.66 1.12
CA ILE A 56 -10.42 0.74 0.91
C ILE A 56 -11.62 1.59 0.50
N LYS A 57 -12.44 1.11 -0.46
CA LYS A 57 -13.62 1.84 -0.94
C LYS A 57 -14.63 2.08 0.19
N THR A 58 -14.93 1.05 0.99
CA THR A 58 -15.84 1.16 2.13
C THR A 58 -15.31 2.15 3.17
N ALA A 59 -14.02 2.08 3.51
CA ALA A 59 -13.43 3.00 4.48
C ALA A 59 -13.41 4.45 3.98
N LEU A 60 -13.16 4.69 2.68
CA LEU A 60 -13.27 6.02 2.09
C LEU A 60 -14.71 6.55 2.10
N GLY A 61 -15.70 5.71 1.77
CA GLY A 61 -17.12 6.05 1.86
C GLY A 61 -17.49 6.55 3.26
N TRP A 62 -17.11 5.78 4.28
CA TRP A 62 -17.32 6.16 5.68
C TRP A 62 -16.63 7.49 6.04
N LEU A 63 -15.40 7.73 5.57
CA LEU A 63 -14.70 9.00 5.80
C LEU A 63 -15.41 10.20 5.16
N TYR A 64 -15.93 10.03 3.94
CA TYR A 64 -16.70 11.08 3.25
C TYR A 64 -18.02 11.39 3.96
N GLU A 65 -18.71 10.37 4.48
CA GLU A 65 -19.96 10.53 5.21
C GLU A 65 -19.74 11.15 6.59
N LYS A 66 -18.72 10.70 7.33
CA LYS A 66 -18.47 11.12 8.70
C LYS A 66 -17.80 12.49 8.79
N PHE A 67 -16.90 12.82 7.86
CA PHE A 67 -16.07 14.02 7.89
C PHE A 67 -16.10 14.79 6.56
N PRO A 68 -17.27 15.23 6.08
CA PRO A 68 -17.44 15.84 4.77
C PRO A 68 -16.71 17.19 4.63
N ALA A 69 -16.41 17.88 5.74
CA ALA A 69 -15.68 19.14 5.74
C ALA A 69 -14.19 18.97 5.35
N CYS A 70 -13.62 17.80 5.67
CA CYS A 70 -12.22 17.45 5.43
C CYS A 70 -12.07 16.55 4.21
N PHE A 71 -12.90 15.51 4.10
CA PHE A 71 -12.90 14.56 3.01
C PHE A 71 -14.01 14.90 2.03
N ASN A 72 -13.63 15.34 0.83
CA ASN A 72 -14.56 15.60 -0.25
C ASN A 72 -13.97 15.12 -1.58
N ILE A 73 -14.83 14.59 -2.45
CA ILE A 73 -14.45 14.06 -3.77
C ILE A 73 -14.24 15.20 -4.77
N LYS A 74 -15.02 16.28 -4.66
CA LYS A 74 -15.00 17.45 -5.55
C LYS A 74 -13.94 18.46 -5.10
N GLU A 75 -13.88 18.72 -3.80
CA GLU A 75 -12.98 19.72 -3.21
C GLU A 75 -11.95 19.04 -2.31
N ILE A 76 -10.88 18.51 -2.92
CA ILE A 76 -9.86 17.78 -2.18
C ILE A 76 -8.99 18.76 -1.40
N LYS A 77 -8.88 18.55 -0.08
CA LYS A 77 -8.09 19.39 0.83
C LYS A 77 -6.86 18.64 1.34
N PRO A 78 -5.72 19.33 1.56
CA PRO A 78 -4.56 18.74 2.23
C PRO A 78 -4.90 18.37 3.67
N LEU A 79 -4.65 17.12 4.04
CA LEU A 79 -4.96 16.63 5.38
C LEU A 79 -3.91 17.07 6.39
N LYS A 80 -4.34 17.32 7.63
CA LYS A 80 -3.48 17.47 8.82
C LYS A 80 -2.52 16.29 8.95
N LEU A 81 -1.31 16.54 9.43
CA LEU A 81 -0.37 15.48 9.77
C LEU A 81 -0.95 14.59 10.88
N HIS A 82 -0.79 13.28 10.71
CA HIS A 82 -1.32 12.28 11.64
C HIS A 82 -2.84 12.33 11.86
N ILE A 83 -3.62 12.77 10.86
CA ILE A 83 -5.09 12.81 10.90
C ILE A 83 -5.72 11.48 11.32
N GLU A 84 -5.04 10.34 11.11
CA GLU A 84 -5.50 9.03 11.58
C GLU A 84 -5.71 8.98 13.10
N LYS A 85 -4.91 9.72 13.88
CA LYS A 85 -5.05 9.80 15.34
C LYS A 85 -6.36 10.49 15.73
N ASP A 86 -6.74 11.52 15.00
CA ASP A 86 -7.98 12.26 15.20
C ASP A 86 -9.20 11.40 14.78
N ILE A 87 -9.01 10.46 13.84
CA ILE A 87 -10.06 9.53 13.39
C ILE A 87 -10.27 8.37 14.37
N TYR A 88 -9.23 7.87 15.05
CA TYR A 88 -9.30 6.68 15.89
C TYR A 88 -10.38 6.70 16.99
N PRO A 89 -10.63 7.82 17.69
CA PRO A 89 -11.73 7.90 18.67
C PRO A 89 -13.12 7.62 18.10
N TYR A 90 -13.31 7.81 16.79
CA TYR A 90 -14.60 7.58 16.12
C TYR A 90 -14.77 6.14 15.64
N LEU A 91 -13.75 5.28 15.80
CA LEU A 91 -13.77 3.90 15.31
C LEU A 91 -14.44 2.90 16.26
N ASP A 92 -14.78 3.33 17.47
CA ASP A 92 -15.52 2.50 18.43
C ASP A 92 -17.04 2.49 18.14
N GLN A 93 -17.48 3.26 17.13
CA GLN A 93 -18.89 3.34 16.71
C GLN A 93 -19.26 2.14 15.81
N GLU A 94 -20.49 1.64 15.99
CA GLU A 94 -21.13 0.66 15.11
C GLU A 94 -21.00 1.09 13.64
N GLY A 95 -20.49 0.20 12.78
CA GLY A 95 -20.30 0.46 11.34
C GLY A 95 -18.97 1.14 10.95
N ALA A 96 -18.10 1.49 11.92
CA ALA A 96 -16.81 2.08 11.60
C ALA A 96 -15.81 1.07 10.97
N PRO A 97 -14.95 1.52 10.04
CA PRO A 97 -13.93 0.66 9.45
C PRO A 97 -12.79 0.38 10.44
N SER A 98 -12.09 -0.75 10.27
CA SER A 98 -10.92 -1.06 11.11
C SER A 98 -9.76 -0.08 10.88
N ARG A 99 -8.91 0.12 11.90
CA ARG A 99 -7.71 0.99 11.84
C ARG A 99 -6.80 0.70 10.64
N ILE A 100 -6.69 -0.57 10.22
CA ILE A 100 -5.91 -0.97 9.05
C ILE A 100 -6.57 -0.48 7.77
N LYS A 101 -7.89 -0.63 7.64
CA LYS A 101 -8.65 -0.13 6.48
C LYS A 101 -8.56 1.39 6.37
N VAL A 102 -8.67 2.12 7.49
CA VAL A 102 -8.47 3.58 7.53
C VAL A 102 -7.09 3.97 7.03
N ARG A 103 -6.02 3.34 7.53
CA ARG A 103 -4.66 3.61 7.06
C ARG A 103 -4.48 3.34 5.57
N LEU A 104 -5.06 2.25 5.06
CA LEU A 104 -5.03 1.94 3.62
C LEU A 104 -5.83 2.95 2.79
N ALA A 105 -6.97 3.40 3.28
CA ALA A 105 -7.79 4.44 2.67
C ALA A 105 -7.05 5.78 2.59
N LEU A 106 -6.45 6.23 3.70
CA LEU A 106 -5.64 7.46 3.74
C LEU A 106 -4.44 7.39 2.80
N LYS A 107 -3.74 6.25 2.78
CA LYS A 107 -2.64 6.03 1.83
C LYS A 107 -3.14 6.16 0.38
N TYR A 108 -4.28 5.56 0.06
CA TYR A 108 -4.87 5.67 -1.28
C TYR A 108 -5.25 7.11 -1.62
N TYR A 109 -5.92 7.81 -0.70
CA TYR A 109 -6.37 9.19 -0.86
C TYR A 109 -5.21 10.15 -1.14
N THR A 110 -4.15 10.06 -0.31
CA THR A 110 -2.98 10.95 -0.39
C THR A 110 -2.03 10.64 -1.55
N GLN A 111 -2.19 9.48 -2.20
CA GLN A 111 -1.47 9.11 -3.41
C GLN A 111 -2.19 9.56 -4.69
N ASN A 112 -3.41 10.08 -4.59
CA ASN A 112 -4.15 10.60 -5.74
C ASN A 112 -3.47 11.88 -6.30
N ILE A 113 -3.43 12.01 -7.62
CA ILE A 113 -2.90 13.18 -8.32
C ILE A 113 -3.60 14.46 -7.87
N ASN A 114 -4.93 14.44 -7.72
CA ASN A 114 -5.68 15.63 -7.33
C ASN A 114 -5.34 16.07 -5.89
N TYR A 115 -5.06 15.12 -5.01
CA TYR A 115 -4.56 15.42 -3.67
C TYR A 115 -3.17 16.07 -3.71
N ILE A 116 -2.25 15.50 -4.50
CA ILE A 116 -0.90 16.06 -4.64
C ILE A 116 -0.97 17.48 -5.21
N LYS A 117 -1.88 17.75 -6.16
CA LYS A 117 -2.13 19.09 -6.69
C LYS A 117 -2.64 20.05 -5.62
N ALA A 118 -3.64 19.64 -4.84
CA ALA A 118 -4.16 20.45 -3.73
C ALA A 118 -3.06 20.79 -2.72
N LEU A 119 -2.18 19.84 -2.42
CA LEU A 119 -1.03 20.06 -1.53
C LEU A 119 -0.03 21.09 -2.06
N ILE A 120 0.08 21.25 -3.38
CA ILE A 120 0.94 22.25 -4.02
C ILE A 120 0.29 23.63 -3.99
N THR A 121 -1.01 23.72 -4.27
CA THR A 121 -1.74 24.98 -4.41
C THR A 121 -2.06 25.62 -3.07
N ASP A 122 -2.46 24.83 -2.08
CA ASP A 122 -2.99 25.34 -0.83
C ASP A 122 -1.90 25.84 0.12
N THR A 123 -2.28 26.70 1.06
CA THR A 123 -1.37 27.26 2.05
C THR A 123 -1.36 26.47 3.36
N HIS A 124 -2.47 25.81 3.70
CA HIS A 124 -2.64 25.13 4.98
C HIS A 124 -3.23 23.73 4.81
N ARG A 125 -3.02 22.90 5.84
CA ARG A 125 -3.67 21.61 6.05
C ARG A 125 -4.91 21.79 6.90
N TYR A 126 -5.86 20.88 6.69
CA TYR A 126 -7.17 20.91 7.31
C TYR A 126 -7.38 19.73 8.26
N ASP A 127 -8.01 20.00 9.40
CA ASP A 127 -8.44 18.97 10.34
C ASP A 127 -9.80 18.35 9.95
N LEU A 128 -10.34 17.45 10.78
CA LEU A 128 -11.61 16.76 10.54
C LEU A 128 -12.83 17.69 10.51
N SER A 129 -12.75 18.82 11.21
CA SER A 129 -13.79 19.88 11.19
C SER A 129 -13.66 20.83 9.99
N GLY A 130 -12.57 20.75 9.24
CA GLY A 130 -12.30 21.64 8.10
C GLY A 130 -11.63 22.95 8.51
N HIS A 131 -11.07 23.05 9.71
CA HIS A 131 -10.28 24.21 10.12
C HIS A 131 -8.83 24.09 9.65
N GLN A 132 -8.22 25.22 9.31
CA GLN A 132 -6.79 25.32 8.99
C GLN A 132 -5.97 25.15 10.27
N VAL A 133 -5.00 24.24 10.24
CA VAL A 133 -4.24 23.87 11.46
C VAL A 133 -2.73 23.90 11.28
N GLU A 134 -2.22 23.66 10.08
CA GLU A 134 -0.77 23.59 9.82
C GLU A 134 -0.44 24.23 8.49
N GLU A 135 0.57 25.08 8.44
CA GLU A 135 1.04 25.68 7.19
C GLU A 135 1.83 24.66 6.36
N ILE A 136 1.65 24.69 5.05
CA ILE A 136 2.39 23.87 4.10
C ILE A 136 3.63 24.64 3.66
N THR A 137 4.79 24.19 4.13
CA THR A 137 6.06 24.84 3.79
C THR A 137 6.38 24.72 2.30
N GLN A 138 7.18 25.67 1.80
CA GLN A 138 7.62 25.66 0.40
C GLN A 138 8.38 24.38 0.02
N GLU A 139 9.14 23.81 0.95
CA GLU A 139 9.83 22.53 0.75
C GLU A 139 8.86 21.37 0.55
N GLN A 140 7.75 21.34 1.31
CA GLN A 140 6.71 20.33 1.13
C GLN A 140 6.03 20.46 -0.23
N LYS A 141 5.79 21.70 -0.69
CA LYS A 141 5.24 21.96 -2.03
C LYS A 141 6.21 21.52 -3.14
N ALA A 142 7.49 21.84 -3.00
CA ALA A 142 8.51 21.42 -3.95
C ALA A 142 8.62 19.89 -4.04
N TYR A 143 8.59 19.20 -2.90
CA TYR A 143 8.56 17.73 -2.87
C TYR A 143 7.30 17.16 -3.53
N ALA A 144 6.13 17.77 -3.29
CA ALA A 144 4.88 17.36 -3.91
C ALA A 144 4.91 17.56 -5.43
N GLN A 145 5.52 18.64 -5.93
CA GLN A 145 5.71 18.93 -7.34
C GLN A 145 6.59 17.87 -8.02
N ASP A 146 7.77 17.57 -7.47
CA ASP A 146 8.64 16.51 -7.99
C ASP A 146 7.92 15.13 -8.03
N LYS A 147 7.15 14.83 -6.98
CA LYS A 147 6.34 13.60 -6.94
C LYS A 147 5.27 13.59 -8.04
N LEU A 148 4.59 14.72 -8.28
CA LEU A 148 3.60 14.85 -9.34
C LEU A 148 4.24 14.60 -10.71
N ASP A 149 5.37 15.22 -10.98
CA ASP A 149 6.08 15.08 -12.26
C ASP A 149 6.50 13.63 -12.51
N LYS A 150 7.03 12.94 -11.50
CA LYS A 150 7.34 11.50 -11.58
C LYS A 150 6.11 10.66 -11.92
N ILE A 151 4.98 10.92 -11.28
CA ILE A 151 3.72 10.20 -11.55
C ILE A 151 3.26 10.45 -12.99
N LEU A 152 3.29 11.72 -13.45
CA LEU A 152 2.90 12.07 -14.81
C LEU A 152 3.82 11.43 -15.86
N GLN A 153 5.12 11.35 -15.61
CA GLN A 153 6.06 10.64 -16.50
C GLN A 153 5.75 9.15 -16.60
N ILE A 154 5.46 8.48 -15.47
CA ILE A 154 5.06 7.06 -15.45
C ILE A 154 3.76 6.83 -16.22
N ILE A 155 2.79 7.75 -16.12
CA ILE A 155 1.53 7.65 -16.86
C ILE A 155 1.78 7.83 -18.36
N LYS A 156 2.61 8.81 -18.75
CA LYS A 156 2.98 9.04 -20.16
C LYS A 156 3.69 7.83 -20.77
N THR A 157 4.65 7.23 -20.06
CA THR A 157 5.36 6.03 -20.57
C THR A 157 4.39 4.87 -20.74
N LYS A 158 3.54 4.57 -19.74
CA LYS A 158 2.52 3.51 -19.83
C LYS A 158 1.56 3.68 -21.00
N ASN A 159 1.08 4.90 -21.23
CA ASN A 159 0.17 5.19 -22.34
C ASN A 159 0.86 4.98 -23.70
N ARG A 160 2.14 5.36 -23.83
CA ARG A 160 2.93 5.09 -25.04
C ARG A 160 3.08 3.59 -25.32
N TYR A 161 3.38 2.79 -24.29
CA TYR A 161 3.48 1.33 -24.44
C TYR A 161 2.15 0.70 -24.86
N LYS A 162 1.04 1.11 -24.25
CA LYS A 162 -0.30 0.58 -24.58
C LYS A 162 -0.72 0.90 -26.02
N ASN A 163 -0.42 2.11 -26.49
CA ASN A 163 -0.74 2.51 -27.86
C ASN A 163 0.09 1.71 -28.88
N LYS A 164 1.39 1.48 -28.60
CA LYS A 164 2.27 0.71 -29.49
C LYS A 164 1.86 -0.76 -29.59
N SER A 165 1.50 -1.42 -28.47
CA SER A 165 1.00 -2.80 -28.51
C SER A 165 -0.32 -2.93 -29.27
N SER A 166 -1.23 -1.96 -29.15
CA SER A 166 -2.51 -1.97 -29.87
C SER A 166 -2.40 -1.72 -31.38
N SER A 167 -1.34 -1.06 -31.84
CA SER A 167 -1.06 -0.87 -33.27
C SER A 167 -0.42 -2.11 -33.90
N GLN A 168 0.34 -2.89 -33.14
CA GLN A 168 0.97 -4.12 -33.60
C GLN A 168 -0.06 -5.27 -33.73
N GLU A 169 -0.96 -5.42 -32.74
CA GLU A 169 -2.06 -6.41 -32.78
C GLU A 169 -3.05 -6.20 -33.93
N LYS A 170 -3.19 -4.96 -34.42
CA LYS A 170 -4.04 -4.63 -35.58
C LYS A 170 -3.36 -4.88 -36.92
N ALA A 171 -2.03 -4.84 -36.96
CA ALA A 171 -1.26 -5.13 -38.16
C ALA A 171 -1.06 -6.64 -38.38
N ASP A 172 -1.01 -7.43 -37.30
CA ASP A 172 -0.86 -8.90 -37.39
C ASP A 172 -2.19 -9.64 -37.64
N ASN A 173 -3.33 -8.94 -37.55
CA ASN A 173 -4.67 -9.52 -37.65
C ASN A 173 -5.49 -8.94 -38.82
N SER A 174 -4.81 -8.29 -39.78
CA SER A 174 -5.37 -7.74 -41.03
C SER A 174 -4.52 -8.15 -42.22
#